data_AF-A0A1I2XMQ5-F1
#
_entry.id   AF-A0A1I2XMQ5-F1
#
_cell.length_a   1.000
_cell.length_b   1.000
_cell.length_c   1.000
_cell.angle_alpha   90.00
_cell.angle_beta   90.00
_cell.angle_gamma   90.00
#
_symmetry.space_group_name_H-M   'P 1'
#
loop_
_entity.id
_entity.type
_entity.pdbx_description
1 polymer ?
#
loop_
_entity_poly.entity_id
_entity_poly.type
_entity_poly.pdbx_seq_one_letter_code
_entity_poly.pdbx_strand_id
1 'polypeptide(L)'
;MVKIEEKTTRELSGPDEIAAHLAGRYAALDADRALRPGDPVEIVSRNGMTPDMAVGNVGVLMSALPGQPWCHILTLNAVGAEMTVQVPRDNLTKRNATPAQPAP
;
A
#
# COMPACT_ATOMS: atom_id res chain seq x y z
N MET A 1 19.25 2.41 -30.93
CA MET A 1 18.52 3.03 -29.80
C MET A 1 18.86 2.24 -28.55
N VAL A 2 19.50 2.85 -27.56
CA VAL A 2 19.97 2.15 -26.35
C VAL A 2 19.19 2.70 -25.16
N LYS A 3 18.59 1.79 -24.39
CA LYS A 3 17.97 2.11 -23.10
C LYS A 3 19.01 1.92 -22.01
N ILE A 4 19.20 2.95 -21.20
CA ILE A 4 20.04 2.91 -20.00
C ILE A 4 19.09 2.99 -18.81
N GLU A 5 19.24 2.06 -17.87
CA GLU A 5 18.46 2.04 -16.63
C GLU A 5 19.44 2.37 -15.49
N GLU A 6 19.38 3.60 -14.99
CA GLU A 6 20.27 4.08 -13.92
C GLU A 6 19.61 3.86 -12.55
N LYS A 7 20.21 2.98 -11.74
CA LYS A 7 19.89 2.85 -10.30
C LYS A 7 20.82 3.77 -9.52
N THR A 8 20.32 4.93 -9.11
CA THR A 8 21.08 5.83 -8.24
C THR A 8 21.02 5.35 -6.79
N THR A 9 22.18 5.12 -6.17
CA THR A 9 22.31 4.89 -4.74
C THR A 9 22.69 6.20 -4.06
N ARG A 10 21.96 6.59 -3.02
CA ARG A 10 22.26 7.78 -2.20
C ARG A 10 22.51 7.33 -0.76
N GLU A 11 23.65 7.74 -0.21
CA GLU A 11 23.95 7.59 1.21
C GLU A 11 23.31 8.75 2.00
N LEU A 12 22.72 8.45 3.15
CA LEU A 12 22.12 9.41 4.07
C LEU A 12 22.93 9.37 5.36
N SER A 13 23.64 10.45 5.66
CA SER A 13 24.78 10.46 6.58
C SER A 13 24.39 10.85 8.02
N GLY A 14 23.13 11.24 8.23
CA GLY A 14 22.66 11.73 9.52
C GLY A 14 21.14 11.86 9.63
N PRO A 15 20.63 12.06 10.85
CA PRO A 15 19.20 12.06 11.16
C PRO A 15 18.43 13.14 10.37
N ASP A 16 19.01 14.32 10.15
CA ASP A 16 18.35 15.41 9.41
C ASP A 16 18.23 15.10 7.91
N GLU A 17 19.24 14.46 7.31
CA GLU A 17 19.19 14.03 5.91
C GLU A 17 18.16 12.91 5.70
N ILE A 18 18.06 11.99 6.68
CA ILE A 18 17.02 10.95 6.70
C ILE A 18 15.64 11.61 6.78
N ALA A 19 15.43 12.56 7.70
CA ALA A 19 14.16 13.26 7.85
C ALA A 19 13.77 14.03 6.57
N ALA A 20 14.71 14.74 5.94
CA ALA A 20 14.48 15.46 4.70
C ALA A 20 14.17 14.51 3.52
N HIS A 21 14.86 13.37 3.43
CA HIS A 21 14.57 12.35 2.42
C HIS A 21 13.16 11.78 2.59
N LEU A 22 12.78 11.43 3.83
CA LEU A 22 11.45 10.93 4.15
C LEU A 22 10.36 11.97 3.85
N ALA A 23 10.59 13.24 4.20
CA ALA A 23 9.67 14.34 3.90
C ALA A 23 9.52 14.58 2.39
N GLY A 24 10.61 14.53 1.63
CA GLY A 24 10.56 14.65 0.16
C GLY A 24 9.85 13.48 -0.50
N ARG A 25 10.12 12.24 -0.03
CA ARG A 25 9.38 11.05 -0.47
C ARG A 25 7.90 11.17 -0.13
N TYR A 26 7.57 11.65 1.06
CA TYR A 26 6.19 11.85 1.51
C TYR A 26 5.44 12.83 0.61
N ALA A 27 6.04 13.99 0.31
CA ALA A 27 5.45 14.98 -0.57
C ALA A 27 5.21 14.48 -2.00
N ALA A 28 6.07 13.57 -2.49
CA ALA A 28 5.90 12.96 -3.81
C ALA A 28 4.75 11.93 -3.89
N LEU A 29 4.31 11.38 -2.74
CA LEU A 29 3.21 10.41 -2.66
C LEU A 29 1.81 11.06 -2.64
N ASP A 30 1.74 12.39 -2.52
CA ASP A 30 0.49 13.16 -2.42
C ASP A 30 -0.29 13.24 -3.76
N ALA A 31 0.21 12.63 -4.84
CA ALA A 31 -0.34 12.81 -6.17
C ALA A 31 -1.45 11.82 -6.59
N ASP A 32 -1.79 10.79 -5.80
CA ASP A 32 -2.74 9.77 -6.26
C ASP A 32 -4.07 9.67 -5.46
N ARG A 33 -5.15 10.13 -6.11
CA ARG A 33 -6.55 10.07 -5.65
C ARG A 33 -7.27 8.77 -6.03
N ALA A 34 -6.60 7.76 -6.57
CA ALA A 34 -7.26 6.59 -7.17
C ALA A 34 -8.07 5.70 -6.20
N LEU A 35 -7.65 5.62 -4.92
CA LEU A 35 -8.28 4.73 -3.94
C LEU A 35 -9.29 5.48 -3.05
N ARG A 36 -10.51 4.95 -2.95
CA ARG A 36 -11.61 5.49 -2.13
C ARG A 36 -12.10 4.47 -1.10
N PRO A 37 -12.60 4.91 0.08
CA PRO A 37 -13.25 4.00 1.01
C PRO A 37 -14.33 3.16 0.31
N GLY A 38 -14.34 1.85 0.62
CA GLY A 38 -15.17 0.85 -0.02
C GLY A 38 -14.53 0.19 -1.25
N ASP A 39 -13.44 0.72 -1.80
CA ASP A 39 -12.75 0.06 -2.90
C ASP A 39 -12.14 -1.28 -2.44
N PRO A 40 -12.37 -2.37 -3.18
CA PRO A 40 -11.58 -3.58 -2.98
C PRO A 40 -10.15 -3.30 -3.41
N VAL A 41 -9.19 -3.73 -2.60
CA VAL A 41 -7.77 -3.53 -2.83
C VAL A 41 -7.01 -4.85 -2.78
N GLU A 42 -5.91 -4.90 -3.51
CA GLU A 42 -4.93 -5.97 -3.46
C GLU A 42 -3.62 -5.42 -2.87
N ILE A 43 -3.01 -6.22 -2.00
CA ILE A 43 -1.73 -5.93 -1.36
C ILE A 43 -0.62 -6.44 -2.27
N VAL A 44 0.00 -5.53 -3.03
CA VAL A 44 1.08 -5.84 -3.98
C VAL A 44 2.46 -5.89 -3.32
N SER A 45 2.57 -5.40 -2.09
CA SER A 45 3.79 -5.44 -1.28
C SER A 45 3.43 -5.66 0.19
N ARG A 46 4.12 -6.59 0.86
CA ARG A 46 3.93 -6.90 2.28
C ARG A 46 4.91 -6.18 3.20
N ASN A 47 5.58 -5.14 2.70
CA ASN A 47 6.53 -4.37 3.50
C ASN A 47 5.84 -3.77 4.73
N GLY A 48 6.32 -4.12 5.92
CA GLY A 48 5.74 -3.68 7.20
C GLY A 48 4.55 -4.51 7.68
N MET A 49 4.22 -5.63 7.03
CA MET A 49 3.16 -6.54 7.47
C MET A 49 3.73 -7.87 7.95
N THR A 50 3.17 -8.40 9.04
CA THR A 50 3.51 -9.75 9.50
C THR A 50 2.81 -10.82 8.64
N PRO A 51 3.31 -12.07 8.61
CA PRO A 51 2.76 -13.12 7.75
C PRO A 51 1.32 -13.53 8.07
N ASP A 52 0.87 -13.33 9.30
CA ASP A 52 -0.44 -13.70 9.83
C ASP A 52 -1.55 -12.68 9.50
N MET A 53 -1.19 -11.51 8.97
CA MET A 53 -2.14 -10.47 8.57
C MET A 53 -2.55 -10.60 7.11
N ALA A 54 -3.75 -10.12 6.79
CA ALA A 54 -4.23 -9.99 5.42
C ALA A 54 -4.09 -11.24 4.54
N VAL A 55 -4.78 -12.31 4.96
CA VAL A 55 -4.87 -13.55 4.19
C VAL A 55 -5.44 -13.27 2.81
N GLY A 56 -4.82 -13.90 1.80
CA GLY A 56 -5.20 -13.73 0.40
C GLY A 56 -4.71 -12.43 -0.23
N ASN A 57 -3.92 -11.61 0.49
CA ASN A 57 -3.40 -10.32 0.02
C ASN A 57 -4.51 -9.37 -0.48
N VAL A 58 -5.67 -9.40 0.16
CA VAL A 58 -6.84 -8.60 -0.22
C VAL A 58 -7.40 -7.87 0.98
N GLY A 59 -8.09 -6.77 0.71
CA GLY A 59 -8.87 -6.07 1.73
C GLY A 59 -9.87 -5.11 1.11
N VAL A 60 -10.58 -4.39 1.97
CA VAL A 60 -11.46 -3.29 1.60
C VAL A 60 -10.90 -2.01 2.21
N LEU A 61 -10.70 -0.98 1.39
CA LEU A 61 -10.23 0.31 1.88
C LEU A 61 -11.26 0.91 2.85
N MET A 62 -10.89 1.17 4.09
CA MET A 62 -11.76 1.81 5.07
C MET A 62 -11.54 3.32 5.12
N SER A 63 -10.29 3.75 5.03
CA SER A 63 -9.92 5.16 5.10
C SER A 63 -8.66 5.42 4.31
N ALA A 64 -8.72 6.45 3.48
CA ALA A 64 -7.61 6.96 2.71
C ALA A 64 -7.75 8.48 2.65
N LEU A 65 -7.05 9.16 3.55
CA LEU A 65 -7.09 10.61 3.61
C LEU A 65 -6.22 11.21 2.48
N PRO A 66 -6.62 12.35 1.90
CA PRO A 66 -5.74 13.12 1.02
C PRO A 66 -4.44 13.47 1.74
N GLY A 67 -3.30 13.37 1.05
CA GLY A 67 -1.99 13.68 1.62
C GLY A 67 -1.51 12.76 2.73
N GLN A 68 -2.18 11.63 2.98
CA GLN A 68 -1.68 10.59 3.89
C GLN A 68 -1.10 9.42 3.07
N PRO A 69 0.15 9.00 3.34
CA PRO A 69 0.79 7.87 2.66
C PRO A 69 0.31 6.54 3.24
N TRP A 70 -0.53 6.57 4.28
CA TRP A 70 -1.09 5.40 4.93
C TRP A 70 -2.58 5.32 4.68
N CYS A 71 -3.06 4.10 4.51
CA CYS A 71 -4.47 3.77 4.41
C CYS A 71 -4.81 2.74 5.48
N HIS A 72 -6.08 2.70 5.87
CA HIS A 72 -6.61 1.62 6.69
C HIS A 72 -7.41 0.69 5.78
N ILE A 73 -7.17 -0.61 5.90
CA ILE A 73 -7.94 -1.65 5.21
C ILE A 73 -8.60 -2.58 6.23
N LEU A 74 -9.79 -3.05 5.89
CA LEU A 74 -10.43 -4.20 6.53
C LEU A 74 -9.97 -5.47 5.82
N THR A 75 -9.55 -6.48 6.58
CA THR A 75 -9.05 -7.73 6.04
C THR A 75 -9.24 -8.88 7.03
N LEU A 76 -8.94 -10.12 6.62
CA LEU A 76 -8.87 -11.28 7.50
C LEU A 76 -7.43 -11.59 7.94
N ASN A 77 -7.27 -12.09 9.17
CA ASN A 77 -6.03 -12.69 9.65
C ASN A 77 -5.99 -14.21 9.33
N ALA A 78 -4.88 -14.87 9.68
CA ALA A 78 -4.66 -16.31 9.44
C ALA A 78 -5.73 -17.26 10.02
N VAL A 79 -6.47 -16.84 11.05
CA VAL A 79 -7.55 -17.63 11.66
C VAL A 79 -8.94 -17.27 11.12
N GLY A 80 -9.01 -16.39 10.11
CA GLY A 80 -10.26 -15.97 9.49
C GLY A 80 -11.04 -14.91 10.28
N ALA A 81 -10.41 -14.24 11.24
CA ALA A 81 -11.02 -13.13 11.96
C ALA A 81 -10.77 -11.79 11.25
N GLU A 82 -11.78 -10.92 11.26
CA GLU A 82 -11.65 -9.56 10.73
C GLU A 82 -10.67 -8.73 11.56
N MET A 83 -9.86 -7.94 10.88
CA MET A 83 -8.96 -6.96 11.47
C MET A 83 -8.80 -5.73 10.59
N THR A 84 -8.56 -4.58 11.23
CA THR A 84 -8.16 -3.35 10.54
C THR A 84 -6.64 -3.23 10.58
N VAL A 85 -6.03 -2.96 9.43
CA VAL A 85 -4.58 -2.82 9.31
C VAL A 85 -4.25 -1.48 8.66
N GLN A 86 -3.30 -0.76 9.25
CA GLN A 86 -2.70 0.40 8.61
C GLN A 86 -1.59 -0.08 7.67
N VAL A 87 -1.65 0.35 6.41
CA VAL A 87 -0.73 -0.08 5.35
C VAL A 87 -0.30 1.12 4.52
N PRO A 88 0.96 1.15 4.00
CA PRO A 88 1.35 2.15 3.03
C PRO A 88 0.44 2.11 1.81
N ARG A 89 0.06 3.26 1.28
CA ARG A 89 -0.75 3.40 0.08
C ARG A 89 -0.09 2.71 -1.13
N ASP A 90 1.23 2.82 -1.24
CA ASP A 90 2.04 2.19 -2.30
C ASP A 90 2.03 0.66 -2.25
N ASN A 91 1.64 0.07 -1.11
CA ASN A 91 1.50 -1.37 -0.99
C ASN A 91 0.15 -1.86 -1.54
N LEU A 92 -0.74 -0.95 -1.95
CA LEU A 92 -2.08 -1.25 -2.41
C LEU A 92 -2.27 -0.89 -3.87
N THR A 93 -3.02 -1.73 -4.58
CA THR A 93 -3.62 -1.39 -5.87
C THR A 93 -5.12 -1.65 -5.83
N LYS A 94 -5.89 -0.96 -6.68
CA LYS A 94 -7.31 -1.22 -6.80
C LYS A 94 -7.51 -2.60 -7.40
N ARG A 95 -8.27 -3.45 -6.71
CA ARG A 95 -8.62 -4.79 -7.22
C ARG A 95 -9.75 -4.64 -8.22
N ASN A 96 -9.47 -4.88 -9.49
CA ASN A 96 -10.52 -5.09 -10.48
C ASN A 96 -11.17 -6.44 -10.16
N ALA A 97 -12.36 -6.42 -9.56
CA ALA A 97 -13.05 -7.65 -9.25
C ALA A 97 -13.30 -8.43 -10.55
N THR A 98 -12.68 -9.60 -10.69
CA THR A 98 -13.28 -10.64 -11.53
C THR A 98 -14.62 -10.97 -10.88
N PRO A 99 -15.75 -10.89 -11.62
CA PRO A 99 -17.05 -11.26 -11.08
C PRO A 99 -16.95 -12.64 -10.43
N ALA A 100 -17.52 -12.78 -9.23
CA ALA A 100 -17.63 -14.10 -8.60
C ALA A 100 -18.32 -15.02 -9.62
N GLN A 101 -17.61 -16.07 -10.05
CA GLN A 101 -18.23 -17.10 -10.86
C GLN A 101 -19.35 -17.72 -10.01
N PRO A 102 -20.61 -17.75 -10.49
CA PRO A 102 -21.69 -18.33 -9.71
C PRO A 102 -21.33 -19.77 -9.36
N ALA A 103 -21.56 -20.14 -8.10
CA ALA A 103 -21.37 -21.51 -7.64
C ALA A 103 -22.15 -22.49 -8.53
N PRO A 104 -21.61 -23.71 -8.79
CA PRO A 104 -22.29 -24.73 -9.58
C PRO A 104 -23.62 -25.18 -8.95
#